data_AF-A0A8S3YDK0-F1
#
_entry.id   AF-A0A8S3YDK0-F1
#
_cell.length_a   1.000
_cell.length_b   1.000
_cell.length_c   1.000
_cell.angle_alpha   90.00
_cell.angle_beta   90.00
_cell.angle_gamma   90.00
#
_symmetry.space_group_name_H-M   'P 1'
#
loop_
_entity.id
_entity.type
_entity.pdbx_description
1 polymer ?
#
loop_
_entity_poly.entity_id
_entity_poly.type
_entity_poly.pdbx_seq_one_letter_code
_entity_poly.pdbx_strand_id
1 'polypeptide(L)'
;MTASAVVRIANLLSLFVLERKGCAPPNAPYVVYTDDRGQLLDTLPVCQDFNRQGCTRPTCRFVHIREGCGLQVVGCRVVVCRDAAAGTCRRAACRYYHIPVQLPPALRPP
;
A
#
# COMPACT_ATOMS: atom_id res chain seq x y z
N MET A 1 23.76 -4.44 -31.00
CA MET A 1 23.65 -4.76 -29.56
C MET A 1 23.18 -3.49 -28.83
N THR A 2 22.02 -2.90 -29.15
CA THR A 2 20.66 -3.09 -28.55
C THR A 2 20.70 -3.14 -27.01
N ALA A 3 20.08 -2.24 -26.23
CA ALA A 3 18.92 -1.38 -26.49
C ALA A 3 19.00 -0.07 -25.68
N SER A 4 18.84 1.05 -26.39
CA SER A 4 18.42 2.33 -25.85
C SER A 4 16.99 2.58 -26.35
N ALA A 5 16.18 3.25 -25.54
CA ALA A 5 14.78 3.67 -25.77
C ALA A 5 13.66 2.68 -25.37
N VAL A 6 13.14 2.83 -24.14
CA VAL A 6 11.70 2.76 -23.88
C VAL A 6 11.33 3.84 -22.85
N VAL A 7 10.44 4.75 -23.28
CA VAL A 7 9.65 5.73 -22.52
C VAL A 7 10.27 7.08 -22.15
N ARG A 8 10.24 7.94 -23.17
CA ARG A 8 10.04 9.39 -23.09
C ARG A 8 8.68 9.71 -22.41
N ILE A 9 8.69 10.74 -21.54
CA ILE A 9 7.61 11.71 -21.30
C ILE A 9 6.28 11.15 -20.75
N ALA A 10 6.15 11.07 -19.42
CA ALA A 10 4.88 11.29 -18.72
C ALA A 10 5.14 11.66 -17.23
N ASN A 11 4.96 12.94 -16.91
CA ASN A 11 4.57 13.47 -15.60
C ASN A 11 5.44 13.11 -14.36
N LEU A 12 6.38 14.01 -14.06
CA LEU A 12 7.45 13.90 -13.06
C LEU A 12 7.04 13.94 -11.57
N LEU A 13 5.76 13.74 -11.21
CA LEU A 13 5.31 13.70 -9.81
C LEU A 13 4.93 12.31 -9.28
N SER A 14 4.82 11.29 -10.14
CA SER A 14 4.24 9.98 -9.74
C SER A 14 5.25 8.82 -9.70
N LEU A 15 6.51 9.01 -10.09
CA LEU A 15 7.47 7.90 -10.29
C LEU A 15 8.44 7.65 -9.13
N PHE A 16 8.61 8.57 -8.18
CA PHE A 16 9.56 8.36 -7.07
C PHE A 16 9.08 7.38 -5.98
N VAL A 17 7.84 6.88 -6.05
CA VAL A 17 7.27 5.98 -5.03
C VAL A 17 7.34 4.49 -5.45
N LEU A 18 7.67 4.18 -6.72
CA LEU A 18 7.48 2.84 -7.29
C LEU A 18 8.70 1.89 -7.22
N GLU A 19 9.81 2.26 -6.58
CA GLU A 19 11.03 1.43 -6.56
C GLU A 19 11.36 0.77 -5.20
N ARG A 20 10.35 0.55 -4.34
CA ARG A 20 10.49 -0.34 -3.18
C ARG A 20 9.30 -1.28 -3.01
N LYS A 21 9.24 -2.33 -3.84
CA LYS A 21 8.49 -3.60 -3.60
C LYS A 21 7.18 -3.46 -2.81
N GLY A 22 6.28 -2.58 -3.26
CA GLY A 22 4.97 -2.39 -2.63
C GLY A 22 3.88 -2.80 -3.61
N CYS A 23 3.08 -3.81 -3.26
CA CYS A 23 1.79 -4.03 -3.89
C CYS A 23 0.84 -2.89 -3.51
N ALA A 24 1.04 -1.71 -4.10
CA ALA A 24 0.15 -0.59 -3.94
C ALA A 24 -1.11 -0.86 -4.77
N PRO A 25 -2.28 -1.03 -4.13
CA PRO A 25 -3.48 -1.28 -4.90
C PRO A 25 -4.02 -0.02 -5.58
N PRO A 26 -4.79 -0.19 -6.67
CA PRO A 26 -5.40 0.93 -7.38
C PRO A 26 -6.38 1.74 -6.52
N ASN A 27 -6.97 1.12 -5.48
CA ASN A 27 -7.90 1.78 -4.57
C ASN A 27 -7.24 2.40 -3.34
N ALA A 28 -5.91 2.41 -3.27
CA ALA A 28 -5.13 3.01 -2.19
C ALA A 28 -5.66 4.37 -1.67
N PRO A 29 -6.07 5.35 -2.50
CA PRO A 29 -6.59 6.63 -1.99
C PRO A 29 -7.95 6.54 -1.28
N TYR A 30 -8.70 5.45 -1.45
CA TYR A 30 -10.04 5.27 -0.88
C TYR A 30 -10.06 4.36 0.35
N VAL A 31 -8.94 3.69 0.65
CA VAL A 31 -8.80 2.86 1.84
C VAL A 31 -8.74 3.75 3.08
N VAL A 32 -9.45 3.35 4.13
CA VAL A 32 -9.42 4.03 5.42
C VAL A 32 -8.26 3.46 6.24
N TYR A 33 -7.26 4.29 6.54
CA TYR A 33 -6.04 3.89 7.26
C TYR A 33 -6.06 4.24 8.75
N THR A 34 -7.02 5.06 9.19
CA THR A 34 -7.10 5.59 10.55
C THR A 34 -8.45 5.30 11.19
N ASP A 35 -8.50 5.30 12.52
CA ASP A 35 -9.75 5.27 13.28
C ASP A 35 -10.42 6.66 13.37
N ASP A 36 -11.53 6.74 14.14
CA ASP A 36 -12.28 7.97 14.41
C ASP A 36 -11.47 9.04 15.15
N ARG A 37 -10.39 8.65 15.83
CA ARG A 37 -9.47 9.53 16.56
C ARG A 37 -8.29 9.97 15.70
N GLY A 38 -8.23 9.54 14.44
CA GLY A 38 -7.11 9.79 13.55
C GLY A 38 -5.87 8.96 13.89
N GLN A 39 -5.97 7.91 14.72
CA GLN A 39 -4.84 7.02 14.97
C GLN A 39 -4.71 6.01 13.83
N LEU A 40 -3.47 5.72 13.44
CA LEU A 40 -3.19 4.73 12.41
C LEU A 40 -3.62 3.33 12.86
N LEU A 41 -4.37 2.63 12.01
CA LEU A 41 -4.80 1.27 12.27
C LEU A 41 -3.63 0.28 12.17
N ASP A 42 -3.50 -0.58 13.18
CA ASP A 42 -2.51 -1.67 13.18
C ASP A 42 -2.81 -2.77 12.17
N THR A 43 -4.09 -2.94 11.84
CA THR A 43 -4.54 -3.91 10.85
C THR A 43 -5.57 -3.29 9.92
N LEU A 44 -5.49 -3.63 8.64
CA LEU A 44 -6.43 -3.17 7.63
C LEU A 44 -7.21 -4.35 7.05
N PRO A 45 -8.54 -4.24 6.92
CA PRO A 45 -9.36 -5.28 6.32
C PRO A 45 -9.06 -5.42 4.83
N VAL A 46 -8.84 -6.67 4.39
CA VAL A 46 -8.64 -7.03 2.99
C VAL A 46 -9.98 -7.21 2.31
N CYS A 47 -10.11 -6.67 1.09
CA CYS A 47 -11.30 -6.83 0.28
C CYS A 47 -11.46 -8.31 -0.13
N GLN A 48 -12.49 -8.97 0.41
CA GLN A 48 -12.76 -10.38 0.10
C GLN A 48 -13.24 -10.58 -1.33
N ASP A 49 -14.00 -9.62 -1.87
CA ASP A 49 -14.43 -9.66 -3.27
C ASP A 49 -13.22 -9.56 -4.20
N PHE A 50 -12.23 -8.72 -3.87
CA PHE A 50 -11.02 -8.58 -4.68
C PHE A 50 -10.15 -9.84 -4.56
N ASN A 51 -10.06 -10.41 -3.36
CA ASN A 51 -9.37 -11.67 -3.12
C ASN A 51 -9.99 -12.83 -3.92
N ARG A 52 -11.30 -12.78 -4.18
CA ARG A 52 -12.05 -13.71 -5.05
C ARG A 52 -12.09 -13.28 -6.51
N GLN A 53 -11.31 -12.27 -6.89
CA GLN A 53 -11.23 -11.71 -8.25
C GLN A 53 -12.54 -11.10 -8.77
N GLY A 54 -13.45 -10.70 -7.88
CA GLY A 54 -14.78 -10.15 -8.21
C GLY A 54 -14.99 -8.68 -7.85
N CYS A 55 -14.07 -8.01 -7.14
CA CYS A 55 -14.24 -6.59 -6.82
C CYS A 55 -13.87 -5.69 -8.01
N THR A 56 -14.86 -4.95 -8.51
CA THR A 56 -14.70 -3.94 -9.58
C THR A 56 -14.88 -2.51 -9.09
N ARG A 57 -15.09 -2.30 -7.78
CA ARG A 57 -15.37 -0.98 -7.20
C ARG A 57 -14.11 -0.11 -7.24
N PRO A 58 -14.10 1.02 -7.97
CA PRO A 58 -12.93 1.90 -8.01
C PRO A 58 -12.68 2.60 -6.67
N THR A 59 -13.75 2.80 -5.88
CA THR A 59 -13.74 3.46 -4.57
C THR A 59 -13.84 2.46 -3.42
N CYS A 60 -13.36 1.23 -3.60
CA CYS A 60 -13.38 0.22 -2.55
C CYS A 60 -12.62 0.71 -1.32
N ARG A 61 -13.23 0.60 -0.14
CA ARG A 61 -12.65 1.05 1.14
C ARG A 61 -11.76 0.00 1.82
N PHE A 62 -11.69 -1.21 1.26
CA PHE A 62 -10.93 -2.34 1.79
C PHE A 62 -9.64 -2.53 1.01
N VAL A 63 -8.58 -3.00 1.66
CA VAL A 63 -7.27 -3.18 1.03
C VAL A 63 -7.37 -4.22 -0.09
N HIS A 64 -6.98 -3.86 -1.30
CA HIS A 64 -6.73 -4.82 -2.36
C HIS A 64 -5.26 -5.26 -2.27
N ILE A 65 -5.01 -6.56 -2.19
CA ILE A 65 -3.65 -7.13 -2.26
C ILE A 65 -3.65 -8.17 -3.36
N ARG A 66 -2.61 -8.17 -4.19
CA ARG A 66 -2.42 -9.24 -5.17
C ARG A 66 -1.84 -10.46 -4.49
N GLU A 67 -2.17 -11.64 -5.01
CA GLU A 67 -1.47 -12.85 -4.61
C GLU A 67 0.03 -12.73 -4.95
N GLY A 68 0.91 -13.13 -4.03
CA GLY A 68 2.36 -13.06 -4.22
C GLY A 68 3.08 -11.87 -3.57
N CYS A 69 2.38 -10.97 -2.88
CA CYS A 69 3.01 -9.82 -2.20
C CYS A 69 3.81 -10.18 -0.93
N GLY A 70 3.77 -11.43 -0.47
CA GLY A 70 4.49 -11.89 0.73
C GLY A 70 4.02 -11.23 2.04
N LEU A 71 2.84 -10.61 2.04
CA LEU A 71 2.25 -9.95 3.19
C LEU A 71 1.63 -10.97 4.15
N GLN A 72 1.79 -10.71 5.45
CA GLN A 72 1.11 -11.47 6.47
C GLN A 72 -0.36 -11.05 6.54
N VAL A 73 -1.24 -11.99 6.18
CA VAL A 73 -2.70 -11.86 6.30
C VAL A 73 -3.18 -12.75 7.44
N VAL A 74 -3.86 -12.18 8.43
CA VAL A 74 -4.45 -12.90 9.56
C VAL A 74 -5.93 -12.56 9.62
N GLY A 75 -6.81 -13.56 9.53
CA GLY A 75 -8.25 -13.34 9.65
C GLY A 75 -8.81 -12.31 8.67
N CYS A 76 -8.41 -12.38 7.39
CA CYS A 76 -8.81 -11.42 6.35
C CYS A 76 -8.30 -9.98 6.55
N ARG A 77 -7.27 -9.78 7.36
CA ARG A 77 -6.66 -8.48 7.62
C ARG A 77 -5.16 -8.52 7.36
N VAL A 78 -4.60 -7.45 6.81
CA VAL A 78 -3.14 -7.24 6.74
C VAL A 78 -2.66 -6.44 7.93
N VAL A 79 -1.47 -6.76 8.43
CA VAL A 79 -0.80 -5.99 9.49
C VAL A 79 -0.03 -4.83 8.87
N VAL A 80 -0.21 -3.62 9.39
CA VAL A 80 0.46 -2.40 8.91
C VAL A 80 1.88 -2.31 9.44
N CYS A 81 2.82 -1.91 8.59
CA CYS A 81 4.19 -1.67 8.98
C CYS A 81 4.32 -0.29 9.63
N ARG A 82 4.39 -0.24 10.96
CA ARG A 82 4.60 1.02 11.71
C ARG A 82 5.90 1.73 11.31
N ASP A 83 6.98 0.97 11.14
CA ASP A 83 8.27 1.51 10.68
C ASP A 83 8.15 2.17 9.29
N ALA A 84 7.32 1.63 8.39
CA ALA A 84 7.15 2.21 7.07
C ALA A 84 6.27 3.46 7.11
N ALA A 85 5.23 3.46 7.95
CA ALA A 85 4.41 4.64 8.19
C ALA A 85 5.22 5.80 8.81
N ALA A 86 6.22 5.48 9.64
CA ALA A 86 7.19 6.44 10.18
C ALA A 86 8.30 6.83 9.20
N GLY A 87 8.44 6.14 8.06
CA GLY A 87 9.51 6.36 7.07
C GLY A 87 10.87 5.75 7.45
N THR A 88 10.92 4.92 8.49
CA THR A 88 12.15 4.29 9.02
C THR A 88 12.35 2.84 8.57
N CYS A 89 11.36 2.21 7.92
CA CYS A 89 11.50 0.83 7.44
C CYS A 89 12.55 0.71 6.33
N ARG A 90 13.56 -0.15 6.56
CA ARG A 90 14.65 -0.46 5.62
C ARG A 90 14.69 -1.93 5.17
N ARG A 91 13.68 -2.73 5.53
CA ARG A 91 13.65 -4.16 5.20
C ARG A 91 13.49 -4.37 3.69
N ALA A 92 14.38 -5.17 3.09
CA ALA A 92 14.35 -5.49 1.65
C ALA A 92 13.14 -6.36 1.25
N ALA A 93 12.59 -7.13 2.20
CA ALA A 93 11.35 -7.91 2.06
C ALA A 93 10.55 -7.79 3.36
N CYS A 94 9.74 -6.74 3.47
CA CYS A 94 8.89 -6.53 4.63
C CYS A 94 7.62 -7.40 4.54
N ARG A 95 7.31 -8.14 5.61
CA ARG A 95 6.10 -8.97 5.71
C ARG A 95 4.84 -8.17 6.08
N TYR A 96 5.01 -6.88 6.39
CA TYR A 96 3.95 -5.98 6.82
C TYR A 96 3.58 -4.99 5.72
N TYR A 97 2.33 -4.56 5.70
CA TYR A 97 1.77 -3.68 4.68
C TYR A 97 2.33 -2.27 4.80
N HIS A 98 2.95 -1.78 3.73
CA HIS A 98 3.44 -0.41 3.62
C HIS A 98 2.33 0.44 2.99
N ILE A 99 1.87 1.46 3.71
CA ILE A 99 0.82 2.36 3.23
C ILE A 99 1.38 3.16 2.04
N PRO A 100 0.77 3.09 0.84
CA PRO A 100 1.29 3.75 -0.36
C PRO A 100 1.05 5.27 -0.37
N VAL A 101 0.24 5.76 0.57
CA VAL A 101 -0.02 7.19 0.77
C VAL A 101 0.95 7.71 1.83
N GLN A 102 1.66 8.79 1.52
CA GLN A 102 2.46 9.50 2.51
C GLN A 102 1.51 10.03 3.60
N LEU A 103 1.56 9.46 4.80
CA LEU A 103 0.78 10.00 5.90
C LEU A 103 1.26 11.43 6.21
N PRO A 104 0.34 12.38 6.41
CA PRO A 104 0.66 13.69 6.97
C PRO A 104 1.54 13.54 8.22
N PRO A 105 2.51 14.43 8.46
CA PRO A 105 3.38 14.39 9.64
C PRO A 105 2.61 14.25 10.96
N ALA A 106 1.40 14.83 11.05
CA ALA A 106 0.53 14.76 12.23
C ALA A 106 0.00 13.35 12.56
N LEU A 107 0.05 12.40 11.62
CA LEU A 107 -0.45 11.03 11.80
C LEU A 107 0.67 9.99 11.97
N ARG A 108 1.93 10.44 12.03
CA ARG A 108 3.07 9.54 12.26
C ARG A 108 3.21 9.30 13.76
N PRO A 109 3.36 8.04 14.22
CA PRO A 109 3.68 7.78 15.62
C PRO A 109 5.04 8.43 15.97
N PRO A 110 5.22 8.92 17.22
CA PRO A 110 6.49 9.48 17.69
C PRO A 110 7.61 8.42 17.74
#